data_AF-A0AAQ1KTK9-F1
#
_entry.id   AF-A0AAQ1KTK9-F1
#
_cell.length_a   1.000
_cell.length_b   1.000
_cell.length_c   1.000
_cell.angle_alpha   90.00
_cell.angle_beta   90.00
_cell.angle_gamma   90.00
#
_symmetry.space_group_name_H-M   'P 1'
#
loop_
_entity.id
_entity.type
_entity.pdbx_description
1 polymer ?
#
loop_
_entity_poly.entity_id
_entity_poly.type
_entity_poly.pdbx_seq_one_letter_code
_entity_poly.pdbx_strand_id
1 'polypeptide(L)'
;MKRFKYSLETVLDYKTQVLDNLKTEHAAIVRNVNQKKEEIEQLKEQLNGFQYGFDCTKTQGASIESYWLYDRCIEGMEKKIDEQKVQLNLLERQEEQKKNEVVAANIDTSRYEKLKGRRFNEHQKAEMKEEEAFMEEFVIRGITVAGRMRHGGRG
;
A
#
# COMPACT_ATOMS: atom_id res chain seq x y z
N MET A 1 -31.12 -21.66 -2.12
CA MET A 1 -30.13 -20.88 -2.88
C MET A 1 -28.75 -21.46 -2.68
N LYS A 2 -28.01 -21.69 -3.76
CA LYS A 2 -26.64 -22.23 -3.67
C LYS A 2 -25.70 -21.08 -3.31
N ARG A 3 -24.82 -21.28 -2.33
CA ARG A 3 -23.82 -20.25 -1.99
C ARG A 3 -22.86 -20.08 -3.16
N PHE A 4 -22.59 -18.83 -3.54
CA PHE A 4 -21.57 -18.49 -4.51
C PHE A 4 -20.21 -19.03 -4.06
N LYS A 5 -19.52 -19.76 -4.94
CA LYS A 5 -18.15 -20.24 -4.73
C LYS A 5 -17.27 -19.67 -5.82
N TYR A 6 -16.28 -18.86 -5.44
CA TYR A 6 -15.34 -18.29 -6.40
C TYR A 6 -14.19 -19.28 -6.64
N SER A 7 -13.99 -19.70 -7.89
CA SER A 7 -12.97 -20.69 -8.24
C SER A 7 -11.53 -20.22 -8.00
N LEU A 8 -11.31 -18.91 -7.96
CA LEU A 8 -9.99 -18.30 -7.77
C LEU A 8 -9.84 -17.62 -6.39
N GLU A 9 -10.64 -18.03 -5.40
CA GLU A 9 -10.59 -17.46 -4.04
C GLU A 9 -9.21 -17.65 -3.41
N THR A 10 -8.66 -18.85 -3.49
CA THR A 10 -7.31 -19.17 -3.00
C THR A 10 -6.21 -18.35 -3.67
N VAL A 11 -6.36 -18.08 -4.97
CA VAL A 11 -5.41 -17.25 -5.73
C VAL A 11 -5.50 -15.79 -5.31
N LEU A 12 -6.71 -15.29 -5.06
CA LEU A 12 -6.92 -13.93 -4.56
C LEU A 12 -6.33 -13.77 -3.16
N ASP A 13 -6.57 -14.72 -2.26
CA ASP A 13 -6.03 -14.70 -0.90
C ASP A 13 -4.49 -14.68 -0.90
N TYR A 14 -3.87 -15.52 -1.74
CA TYR A 14 -2.43 -15.53 -1.92
C TYR A 14 -1.89 -14.17 -2.42
N LYS A 15 -2.56 -13.55 -3.40
CA LYS A 15 -2.15 -12.24 -3.91
C LYS A 15 -2.29 -11.13 -2.88
N THR A 16 -3.33 -11.17 -2.06
CA THR A 16 -3.51 -10.26 -0.93
C THR A 16 -2.39 -10.43 0.10
N GLN A 17 -2.03 -11.67 0.43
CA GLN A 17 -0.92 -11.94 1.35
C GLN A 17 0.42 -11.42 0.80
N VAL A 18 0.71 -11.65 -0.48
CA VAL A 18 1.91 -11.12 -1.14
C VAL A 18 1.94 -9.59 -1.10
N LEU A 19 0.80 -8.94 -1.38
CA LEU A 19 0.68 -7.49 -1.32
C LEU A 19 0.96 -6.95 0.09
N ASP A 20 0.44 -7.59 1.14
CA ASP A 20 0.65 -7.15 2.51
C ASP A 20 2.09 -7.38 3.00
N ASN A 21 2.74 -8.45 2.54
CA ASN A 21 4.16 -8.65 2.77
C ASN A 21 4.99 -7.52 2.12
N LEU A 22 4.71 -7.20 0.84
CA LEU A 22 5.41 -6.12 0.13
C LEU A 22 5.21 -4.75 0.78
N LYS A 23 4.01 -4.45 1.27
CA LYS A 23 3.74 -3.21 2.05
C LYS A 23 4.54 -3.16 3.34
N THR A 24 4.67 -4.31 4.03
CA THR A 24 5.45 -4.41 5.27
C THR A 24 6.93 -4.15 5.01
N GLU A 25 7.48 -4.75 3.95
CA GLU A 25 8.85 -4.52 3.52
C GLU A 25 9.09 -3.06 3.12
N HIS A 26 8.17 -2.47 2.36
CA HIS A 26 8.22 -1.06 2.00
C HIS A 26 8.20 -0.15 3.23
N ALA A 27 7.32 -0.41 4.20
CA ALA A 27 7.26 0.34 5.46
C ALA A 27 8.57 0.24 6.25
N ALA A 28 9.25 -0.91 6.25
CA ALA A 28 10.56 -1.06 6.89
C ALA A 28 11.62 -0.20 6.20
N ILE A 29 11.65 -0.16 4.86
CA ILE A 29 12.58 0.69 4.11
C ILE A 29 12.32 2.17 4.38
N VAL A 30 11.05 2.60 4.40
CA VAL A 30 10.67 3.99 4.72
C VAL A 30 11.16 4.40 6.12
N ARG A 31 11.06 3.50 7.12
CA ARG A 31 11.62 3.76 8.45
C ARG A 31 13.13 3.97 8.41
N ASN A 32 13.85 3.13 7.67
CA ASN A 32 15.31 3.26 7.52
C ASN A 32 15.70 4.58 6.82
N VAL A 33 14.96 4.99 5.79
CA VAL A 33 15.15 6.29 5.12
C VAL A 33 14.95 7.44 6.10
N ASN A 34 13.87 7.41 6.89
CA ASN A 34 13.59 8.46 7.87
C ASN A 34 14.66 8.52 8.96
N GLN A 35 15.07 7.38 9.50
CA GLN A 35 16.15 7.30 10.48
C GLN A 35 17.45 7.90 9.92
N LYS A 36 17.80 7.59 8.67
CA LYS A 36 18.98 8.19 8.03
C LYS A 36 18.87 9.69 7.81
N LYS A 37 17.67 10.20 7.51
CA LYS A 37 17.43 11.65 7.44
C LYS A 37 17.65 12.31 8.80
N GLU A 38 17.13 11.73 9.88
CA GLU A 38 17.33 12.22 11.24
C GLU A 38 18.82 12.22 11.63
N GLU A 39 19.57 11.17 11.33
CA GLU A 39 21.02 11.11 11.57
C GLU A 39 21.78 12.23 10.83
N ILE A 40 21.38 12.53 9.58
CA ILE A 40 21.99 13.63 8.81
C ILE A 40 21.66 14.99 9.44
N GLU A 41 20.43 15.20 9.90
CA GLU A 41 20.05 16.45 10.56
C GLU A 41 20.82 16.64 11.87
N GLN A 42 20.99 15.59 12.68
CA GLN A 42 21.81 15.65 13.89
C GLN A 42 23.28 16.00 13.59
N LEU A 43 23.85 15.48 12.50
CA LEU A 43 25.20 15.83 12.06
C LEU A 43 25.29 17.30 11.61
N LYS A 44 24.27 17.82 10.92
CA LYS A 44 24.20 19.24 10.55
C LYS A 44 24.08 20.15 11.77
N GLU A 45 23.31 19.76 12.78
CA GLU A 45 23.22 20.50 14.04
C GLU A 45 24.58 20.57 14.74
N GLN A 46 25.32 19.45 14.79
CA GLN A 46 26.68 19.42 15.33
C GLN A 46 27.65 20.31 14.53
N LEU A 47 27.56 20.27 13.19
CA LEU A 47 28.35 21.14 12.31
C LEU A 47 28.08 22.62 12.59
N ASN A 48 26.81 23.00 12.70
CA ASN A 48 26.41 24.37 13.05
C ASN A 48 26.96 24.77 14.43
N GLY A 49 26.98 23.86 15.40
CA GLY A 49 27.60 24.08 16.70
C GLY A 49 29.10 24.38 16.62
N PHE A 50 29.84 23.63 15.79
CA PHE A 50 31.27 23.89 15.54
C PHE A 50 31.51 25.23 14.84
N GLN A 51 30.69 25.56 13.83
CA GLN A 51 30.76 26.83 13.12
C GLN A 51 30.48 28.01 14.05
N TYR A 52 29.46 27.91 14.90
CA TYR A 52 29.17 28.91 15.92
C TYR A 52 30.34 29.09 16.90
N GLY A 53 30.90 27.98 17.39
CA GLY A 53 32.08 28.00 18.26
C GLY A 53 33.30 28.66 17.59
N PHE A 54 33.52 28.39 16.31
CA PHE A 54 34.56 29.02 15.51
C PHE A 54 34.37 30.53 15.41
N ASP A 55 33.15 31.00 15.13
CA ASP A 55 32.84 32.43 15.04
C ASP A 55 33.05 33.15 16.39
N CYS A 56 32.62 32.54 17.50
CA CYS A 56 32.91 33.07 18.83
C CYS A 56 34.41 33.16 19.10
N THR A 57 35.15 32.11 18.78
CA THR A 57 36.61 32.04 18.94
C THR A 57 37.32 33.11 18.11
N LYS A 58 36.83 33.37 16.89
CA LYS A 58 37.33 34.43 16.00
C LYS A 58 37.17 35.82 16.59
N THR A 59 36.05 36.10 17.27
CA THR A 59 35.81 37.40 17.91
C THR A 59 36.65 37.63 19.17
N GLN A 60 36.91 36.58 19.95
CA GLN A 60 37.69 36.66 21.18
C GLN A 60 39.21 36.66 20.92
N GLY A 61 39.62 36.16 19.76
CA GLY A 61 41.02 35.90 19.43
C GLY A 61 41.49 34.61 20.11
N ALA A 62 42.15 33.75 19.35
CA ALA A 62 42.65 32.46 19.84
C ALA A 62 43.97 32.08 19.16
N SER A 63 44.58 31.02 19.67
CA SER A 63 45.78 30.44 19.07
C SER A 63 45.51 29.92 17.65
N ILE A 64 46.56 29.89 16.82
CA ILE A 64 46.46 29.34 15.46
C ILE A 64 46.05 27.85 15.46
N GLU A 65 46.48 27.11 16.48
CA GLU A 65 46.16 25.70 16.68
C GLU A 65 44.65 25.48 16.89
N SER A 66 43.99 26.38 17.61
CA SER A 66 42.54 26.34 17.82
C SER A 66 41.78 26.46 16.50
N TYR A 67 42.21 27.35 15.60
CA TYR A 67 41.59 27.48 14.28
C TYR A 67 41.78 26.24 13.41
N TRP A 68 42.98 25.64 13.41
CA TRP A 68 43.22 24.38 12.69
C TRP A 68 42.38 23.22 13.21
N LEU A 69 42.13 23.17 14.52
CA LEU A 69 41.26 22.15 15.10
C LEU A 69 39.81 22.31 14.64
N TYR A 70 39.28 23.54 14.64
CA TYR A 70 37.95 23.81 14.09
C TYR A 70 37.84 23.45 12.61
N ASP A 71 38.80 23.89 11.80
CA ASP A 71 38.85 23.62 10.37
C ASP A 71 38.78 22.11 10.08
N ARG A 72 39.63 21.33 10.77
CA ARG A 72 39.63 19.87 10.66
C ARG A 72 38.32 19.22 11.13
N CYS A 73 37.72 19.70 12.20
CA CYS A 73 36.45 19.18 12.70
C CYS A 73 35.29 19.47 11.74
N ILE A 74 35.24 20.69 11.20
CA ILE A 74 34.24 21.15 10.22
C ILE A 74 34.36 20.31 8.95
N GLU A 75 35.56 20.24 8.34
CA GLU A 75 35.79 19.44 7.13
C GLU A 75 35.46 17.95 7.36
N GLY A 76 35.81 17.40 8.52
CA GLY A 76 35.52 16.01 8.86
C GLY A 76 34.02 15.75 8.96
N MET A 77 33.27 16.67 9.55
CA MET A 77 31.81 16.58 9.65
C MET A 77 31.13 16.76 8.29
N GLU A 78 31.58 17.70 7.47
CA GLU A 78 31.06 17.89 6.11
C GLU A 78 31.23 16.64 5.25
N LYS A 79 32.42 16.03 5.26
CA LYS A 79 32.68 14.76 4.56
C LYS A 79 31.75 13.65 5.05
N LYS A 80 31.57 13.53 6.36
CA LYS A 80 30.68 12.53 6.95
C LYS A 80 29.22 12.76 6.53
N ILE A 81 28.76 14.01 6.52
CA ILE A 81 27.41 14.37 6.05
C ILE A 81 27.24 13.98 4.58
N ASP A 82 28.22 14.26 3.73
CA ASP A 82 28.14 13.93 2.31
C ASP A 82 28.15 12.42 2.05
N GLU A 83 28.96 11.66 2.80
CA GLU A 83 28.91 10.19 2.78
C GLU A 83 27.52 9.66 3.19
N GLN A 84 26.92 10.20 4.26
CA GLN A 84 25.57 9.80 4.68
C GLN A 84 24.51 10.18 3.64
N LYS A 85 24.62 11.32 2.97
CA LYS A 85 23.71 11.70 1.87
C LYS A 85 23.80 10.72 0.69
N VAL A 86 24.99 10.22 0.37
CA VAL A 86 25.15 9.20 -0.68
C VAL A 86 24.42 7.91 -0.28
N GLN A 87 24.55 7.49 0.97
CA GLN A 87 23.82 6.32 1.49
C GLN A 87 22.30 6.54 1.51
N LEU A 88 21.85 7.74 1.88
CA LEU A 88 20.43 8.10 1.84
C LEU A 88 19.86 8.00 0.42
N ASN A 89 20.57 8.52 -0.58
CA ASN A 89 20.15 8.42 -1.99
C ASN A 89 20.02 6.96 -2.45
N LEU A 90 20.92 6.07 -1.99
CA LEU A 90 20.82 4.65 -2.29
C LEU A 90 19.55 4.03 -1.67
N LEU A 91 19.26 4.35 -0.42
CA LEU A 91 18.04 3.89 0.27
C LEU A 91 16.77 4.44 -0.36
N GLU A 92 16.76 5.69 -0.80
CA GLU A 92 15.61 6.29 -1.51
C GLU A 92 15.35 5.60 -2.86
N ARG A 93 16.41 5.21 -3.59
CA ARG A 93 16.25 4.40 -4.80
C ARG A 93 15.67 3.02 -4.51
N GLN A 94 16.10 2.39 -3.41
CA GLN A 94 15.53 1.10 -2.98
C GLN A 94 14.06 1.24 -2.56
N GLU A 95 13.72 2.32 -1.86
CA GLU A 95 12.34 2.66 -1.51
C GLU A 95 11.47 2.82 -2.75
N GLU A 96 11.95 3.56 -3.75
CA GLU A 96 11.22 3.80 -4.99
C GLU A 96 11.01 2.50 -5.79
N GLN A 97 12.03 1.64 -5.88
CA GLN A 97 11.90 0.31 -6.47
C GLN A 97 10.83 -0.51 -5.76
N LYS A 98 10.86 -0.54 -4.42
CA LYS A 98 9.91 -1.32 -3.64
C LYS A 98 8.48 -0.77 -3.72
N LYS A 99 8.34 0.54 -3.76
CA LYS A 99 7.07 1.22 -4.00
C LYS A 99 6.46 0.80 -5.34
N ASN A 100 7.27 0.72 -6.39
CA ASN A 100 6.80 0.25 -7.71
C ASN A 100 6.32 -1.21 -7.66
N GLU A 101 7.00 -2.09 -6.92
CA GLU A 101 6.54 -3.47 -6.69
C GLU A 101 5.19 -3.52 -5.97
N VAL A 102 5.03 -2.73 -4.89
CA VAL A 102 3.76 -2.63 -4.14
C VAL A 102 2.63 -2.14 -5.06
N VAL A 103 2.88 -1.13 -5.88
CA VAL A 103 1.89 -0.59 -6.82
C VAL A 103 1.51 -1.65 -7.85
N ALA A 104 2.48 -2.35 -8.44
CA ALA A 104 2.22 -3.41 -9.41
C ALA A 104 1.38 -4.55 -8.79
N ALA A 105 1.73 -4.99 -7.58
CA ALA A 105 0.99 -6.02 -6.85
C ALA A 105 -0.43 -5.55 -6.50
N ASN A 106 -0.61 -4.30 -6.12
CA ASN A 106 -1.94 -3.73 -5.81
C ASN A 106 -2.83 -3.69 -7.06
N ILE A 107 -2.29 -3.24 -8.19
CA ILE A 107 -3.00 -3.25 -9.47
C ILE A 107 -3.46 -4.67 -9.81
N ASP A 108 -2.58 -5.67 -9.65
CA ASP A 108 -2.91 -7.06 -9.93
C ASP A 108 -3.99 -7.60 -8.99
N THR A 109 -3.85 -7.43 -7.67
CA THR A 109 -4.87 -7.84 -6.69
C THR A 109 -6.23 -7.18 -6.99
N SER A 110 -6.25 -5.88 -7.29
CA SER A 110 -7.48 -5.16 -7.65
C SER A 110 -8.14 -5.70 -8.92
N ARG A 111 -7.36 -6.17 -9.91
CA ARG A 111 -7.91 -6.83 -11.12
C ARG A 111 -8.65 -8.13 -10.75
N TYR A 112 -8.10 -8.92 -9.83
CA TYR A 112 -8.74 -10.16 -9.37
C TYR A 112 -10.00 -9.89 -8.54
N GLU A 113 -9.99 -8.87 -7.68
CA GLU A 113 -11.19 -8.43 -6.94
C GLU A 113 -12.31 -8.02 -7.90
N LYS A 114 -12.00 -7.23 -8.93
CA LYS A 114 -12.97 -6.84 -9.96
C LYS A 114 -13.50 -8.05 -10.74
N LEU A 115 -12.68 -9.07 -10.96
CA LEU A 115 -13.11 -10.32 -11.59
C LEU A 115 -14.07 -11.09 -10.68
N LYS A 116 -13.76 -11.20 -9.38
CA LYS A 116 -14.64 -11.81 -8.37
C LYS A 116 -15.99 -11.09 -8.31
N GLY A 117 -15.99 -9.76 -8.28
CA GLY A 117 -17.21 -8.94 -8.30
C GLY A 117 -18.07 -9.17 -9.54
N ARG A 118 -17.46 -9.25 -10.74
CA ARG A 118 -18.22 -9.58 -11.97
C ARG A 118 -18.86 -10.97 -11.91
N ARG A 119 -18.13 -11.99 -11.47
CA ARG A 119 -18.66 -13.35 -11.31
C ARG A 119 -19.78 -13.43 -10.28
N PHE A 120 -19.65 -12.68 -9.19
CA PHE A 120 -20.69 -12.59 -8.17
C PHE A 120 -21.98 -11.96 -8.72
N ASN A 121 -21.85 -10.88 -9.50
CA ASN A 121 -22.99 -10.24 -10.16
C ASN A 121 -23.68 -11.16 -11.18
N GLU A 122 -22.91 -11.96 -11.93
CA GLU A 122 -23.45 -12.97 -12.84
C GLU A 122 -24.28 -14.03 -12.08
N HIS A 123 -23.77 -14.49 -10.92
CA HIS A 123 -24.48 -15.44 -10.07
C HIS A 123 -25.79 -14.86 -9.54
N GLN A 124 -25.77 -13.64 -8.99
CA GLN A 124 -27.00 -12.97 -8.51
C GLN A 124 -28.03 -12.82 -9.63
N LYS A 125 -27.61 -12.43 -10.83
CA LYS A 125 -28.52 -12.29 -11.98
C LYS A 125 -29.14 -13.63 -12.39
N ALA A 126 -28.38 -14.73 -12.29
CA ALA A 126 -28.91 -16.06 -12.58
C ALA A 126 -29.93 -16.50 -11.51
N GLU A 127 -29.64 -16.28 -10.23
CA GLU A 127 -30.58 -16.57 -9.14
C GLU A 127 -31.88 -15.77 -9.26
N MET A 128 -31.82 -14.46 -9.56
CA MET A 128 -33.02 -13.66 -9.79
C MET A 128 -33.86 -14.19 -10.95
N LYS A 129 -33.23 -14.63 -12.05
CA LYS A 129 -33.95 -15.22 -13.19
C LYS A 129 -34.58 -16.58 -12.85
N GLU A 130 -33.92 -17.41 -12.06
CA GLU A 130 -34.50 -18.68 -11.60
C GLU A 130 -35.70 -18.43 -10.68
N GLU A 131 -35.62 -17.42 -9.80
CA GLU A 131 -36.75 -17.00 -8.96
C GLU A 131 -37.92 -16.45 -9.79
N GLU A 132 -37.66 -15.60 -10.77
CA GLU A 132 -38.66 -15.10 -11.71
C GLU A 132 -39.35 -16.25 -12.45
N ALA A 133 -38.58 -17.19 -13.03
CA ALA A 133 -39.12 -18.36 -13.71
C ALA A 133 -39.96 -19.25 -12.79
N PHE A 134 -39.54 -19.44 -11.54
CA PHE A 134 -40.30 -20.18 -10.54
C PHE A 134 -41.62 -19.47 -10.19
N MET A 135 -41.60 -18.14 -10.03
CA MET A 135 -42.81 -17.35 -9.80
C MET A 135 -43.76 -17.41 -11.00
N GLU A 136 -43.26 -17.30 -12.22
CA GLU A 136 -44.06 -17.44 -13.44
C GLU A 136 -44.72 -18.82 -13.52
N GLU A 137 -43.97 -19.90 -13.25
CA GLU A 137 -44.53 -21.25 -13.23
C GLU A 137 -45.60 -21.40 -12.14
N PHE A 138 -45.37 -20.84 -10.95
CA PHE A 138 -46.35 -20.84 -9.87
C PHE A 138 -47.64 -20.11 -10.25
N VAL A 139 -47.53 -18.94 -10.88
CA VAL A 139 -48.68 -18.16 -11.37
C VAL A 139 -49.43 -18.91 -12.47
N ILE A 140 -48.74 -19.53 -13.43
CA ILE A 140 -49.35 -20.34 -14.49
C ILE A 140 -50.10 -21.54 -13.90
N ARG A 141 -49.51 -22.25 -12.92
CA ARG A 141 -50.15 -23.36 -12.20
C ARG A 141 -51.39 -22.88 -11.42
N GLY A 142 -51.31 -21.72 -10.76
CA GLY A 142 -52.45 -21.12 -10.06
C GLY A 142 -53.60 -20.77 -11.00
N ILE A 143 -53.30 -20.14 -12.15
CA ILE A 143 -54.28 -19.77 -13.17
C ILE A 143 -54.92 -21.02 -13.80
N THR A 144 -54.13 -22.05 -14.14
CA THR A 144 -54.65 -23.29 -14.73
C THR A 144 -55.54 -24.08 -13.77
N VAL A 145 -55.24 -24.11 -12.47
CA VAL A 145 -56.11 -24.73 -11.45
C VAL A 145 -57.42 -23.95 -11.28
N ALA A 146 -57.35 -22.62 -11.21
CA ALA A 146 -58.55 -21.77 -11.12
C ALA A 146 -59.42 -21.83 -12.39
N GLY A 147 -58.82 -22.03 -13.56
CA GLY A 147 -59.53 -22.25 -14.83
C GLY A 147 -60.26 -23.59 -14.89
N ARG A 148 -59.64 -24.68 -14.38
CA ARG A 148 -60.28 -26.00 -14.29
C ARG A 148 -61.44 -26.03 -13.30
N MET A 149 -61.32 -25.33 -12.16
CA MET A 149 -62.41 -25.23 -11.17
C MET A 149 -63.65 -24.52 -11.73
N ARG A 150 -63.51 -23.56 -12.65
CA ARG A 150 -64.66 -22.90 -13.31
C ARG A 150 -65.35 -23.76 -14.37
N HIS A 151 -64.65 -24.71 -14.98
CA HIS A 151 -65.23 -25.60 -15.99
C HIS A 151 -65.75 -26.94 -15.43
N GLY A 152 -65.35 -27.35 -14.22
CA GLY A 152 -65.85 -28.56 -13.56
C GLY A 152 -67.17 -28.41 -12.76
N GLY A 153 -67.75 -27.20 -12.71
CA GLY A 153 -68.96 -26.89 -11.95
C GLY A 153 -70.24 -26.74 -12.77
N ARG A 154 -70.27 -27.23 -14.02
CA ARG A 154 -71.49 -27.33 -14.84
C ARG A 154 -71.69 -28.78 -15.29
N GLY A 155 -72.22 -29.58 -14.39
CA GLY A 155 -72.75 -30.92 -14.62
C GLY A 155 -73.91 -31.12 -13.67
#